data_AF-A0A4R2LZ09-F1
#
_entry.id   AF-A0A4R2LZ09-F1
#
_cell.length_a   1.000
_cell.length_b   1.000
_cell.length_c   1.000
_cell.angle_alpha   90.00
_cell.angle_beta   90.00
_cell.angle_gamma   90.00
#
_symmetry.space_group_name_H-M   'P 1'
#
loop_
_entity.id
_entity.type
_entity.pdbx_description
1 polymer ?
#
loop_
_entity_poly.entity_id
_entity_poly.type
_entity_poly.pdbx_seq_one_letter_code
_entity_poly.pdbx_strand_id
1 'polypeptide(L)'
;MKTRLQPALVLAALAFGAPAFADSLSITSVTELQSPGGTSITSTSATGFNPGRDKIVLRVVGKTCTFNSSGNPWGAGAGAGCNYSLTVNQSSGELSNPGSNANGCTPADQMIAACR
;
A
#
# COMPACT_ATOMS: atom_id res chain seq x y z
N MET A 1 45.42 -37.55 26.75
CA MET A 1 44.52 -36.38 26.78
C MET A 1 43.45 -36.57 25.72
N LYS A 2 42.18 -36.72 26.12
CA LYS A 2 41.05 -37.09 25.25
C LYS A 2 40.16 -35.85 25.11
N THR A 3 40.34 -35.09 24.04
CA THR A 3 39.61 -33.85 23.78
C THR A 3 38.17 -34.18 23.38
N ARG A 4 37.20 -33.75 24.20
CA ARG A 4 35.77 -33.92 23.92
C ARG A 4 35.35 -32.86 22.90
N LEU A 5 34.84 -33.28 21.73
CA LEU A 5 34.11 -32.39 20.83
C LEU A 5 32.73 -32.11 21.44
N GLN A 6 32.42 -30.85 21.68
CA GLN A 6 31.08 -30.39 22.05
C GLN A 6 30.13 -30.51 20.84
N PRO A 7 28.88 -30.93 21.02
CA PRO A 7 27.87 -30.83 19.97
C PRO A 7 27.42 -29.36 19.87
N ALA A 8 27.81 -28.70 18.78
CA ALA A 8 27.29 -27.38 18.46
C ALA A 8 25.81 -27.51 18.10
N LEU A 9 24.95 -26.98 18.97
CA LEU A 9 23.52 -26.84 18.75
C LEU A 9 23.30 -25.85 17.59
N VAL A 10 23.06 -26.35 16.39
CA VAL A 10 22.69 -25.50 15.25
C VAL A 10 21.23 -25.08 15.44
N LEU A 11 21.04 -23.85 15.93
CA LEU A 11 19.75 -23.20 16.00
C LEU A 11 19.39 -22.74 14.57
N ALA A 12 18.69 -23.60 13.82
CA ALA A 12 18.10 -23.22 12.54
C ALA A 12 16.94 -22.25 12.81
N ALA A 13 17.24 -20.96 12.83
CA ALA A 13 16.21 -19.93 12.79
C ALA A 13 15.53 -19.99 11.42
N LEU A 14 14.34 -20.60 11.39
CA LEU A 14 13.37 -20.42 10.32
C LEU A 14 12.99 -18.95 10.28
N ALA A 15 13.72 -18.17 9.49
CA ALA A 15 13.30 -16.86 9.05
C ALA A 15 12.07 -17.06 8.15
N PHE A 16 10.90 -17.15 8.77
CA PHE A 16 9.64 -16.89 8.09
C PHE A 16 9.67 -15.42 7.67
N GLY A 17 10.28 -15.14 6.52
CA GLY A 17 10.25 -13.84 5.89
C GLY A 17 8.78 -13.48 5.69
N ALA A 18 8.32 -12.43 6.39
CA ALA A 18 7.05 -11.82 6.05
C ALA A 18 7.08 -11.47 4.56
N PRO A 19 6.00 -11.71 3.80
CA PRO A 19 5.98 -11.32 2.40
C PRO A 19 6.18 -9.81 2.32
N ALA A 20 7.33 -9.39 1.79
CA ALA A 20 7.54 -8.00 1.41
C ALA A 20 6.65 -7.74 0.20
N PHE A 21 5.57 -6.99 0.42
CA PHE A 21 4.70 -6.55 -0.65
C PHE A 21 5.38 -5.43 -1.42
N ALA A 22 5.41 -5.54 -2.74
CA ALA A 22 6.04 -4.50 -3.53
C ALA A 22 5.16 -3.26 -3.64
N ASP A 23 3.88 -3.42 -3.95
CA ASP A 23 2.94 -2.30 -4.03
C ASP A 23 2.16 -2.20 -2.72
N SER A 24 1.77 -0.97 -2.36
CA SER A 24 0.88 -0.72 -1.24
C SER A 24 -0.13 0.39 -1.55
N LEU A 25 -1.27 0.33 -0.87
CA LEU A 25 -2.30 1.35 -0.92
C LEU A 25 -2.75 1.68 0.50
N SER A 26 -2.67 2.97 0.86
CA SER A 26 -3.17 3.53 2.11
C SER A 26 -4.35 4.44 1.83
N ILE A 27 -5.52 4.14 2.40
CA ILE A 27 -6.73 4.94 2.27
C ILE A 27 -7.07 5.55 3.63
N THR A 28 -7.11 6.88 3.68
CA THR A 28 -7.63 7.63 4.82
C THR A 28 -9.07 8.04 4.52
N SER A 29 -10.02 7.42 5.21
CA SER A 29 -11.43 7.78 5.16
C SER A 29 -11.74 8.88 6.17
N VAL A 30 -12.49 9.88 5.74
CA VAL A 30 -13.05 10.96 6.57
C VAL A 30 -14.57 10.86 6.52
N THR A 31 -15.21 10.71 7.67
CA THR A 31 -16.67 10.70 7.80
C THR A 31 -17.08 11.91 8.63
N GLU A 32 -17.90 12.78 8.06
CA GLU A 32 -18.42 13.95 8.77
C GLU A 32 -19.70 13.61 9.54
N LEU A 33 -19.74 13.96 10.83
CA LEU A 33 -20.94 13.82 11.65
C LEU A 33 -21.90 14.96 11.34
N GLN A 34 -23.13 14.60 10.94
CA GLN A 34 -24.20 15.59 10.72
C GLN A 34 -24.81 16.08 12.04
N SER A 35 -24.83 15.25 13.07
CA SER A 35 -25.24 15.63 14.43
C SER A 35 -24.51 14.77 15.48
N PRO A 36 -23.81 15.39 16.45
CA PRO A 36 -23.51 16.82 16.54
C PRO A 36 -22.62 17.26 15.36
N GLY A 37 -23.00 18.36 14.69
CA GLY A 37 -22.32 18.86 13.50
C GLY A 37 -20.89 19.35 13.79
N GLY A 38 -20.04 19.41 12.77
CA GLY A 38 -18.70 19.98 12.85
C GLY A 38 -17.62 19.04 13.40
N THR A 39 -17.93 17.75 13.57
CA THR A 39 -16.96 16.73 13.97
C THR A 39 -16.71 15.76 12.82
N SER A 40 -15.46 15.36 12.60
CA SER A 40 -15.08 14.36 11.60
C SER A 40 -14.38 13.17 12.24
N ILE A 41 -14.76 11.96 11.84
CA ILE A 41 -14.09 10.72 12.20
C ILE A 41 -13.11 10.37 11.07
N THR A 42 -11.85 10.14 11.41
CA THR A 42 -10.81 9.73 10.44
C THR A 42 -10.34 8.32 10.74
N SER A 43 -10.25 7.48 9.71
CA SER A 43 -9.70 6.13 9.80
C SER A 43 -8.78 5.85 8.62
N THR A 44 -7.60 5.27 8.90
CA THR A 44 -6.64 4.90 7.87
C THR A 44 -6.51 3.39 7.81
N SER A 45 -6.60 2.83 6.61
CA SER A 45 -6.36 1.42 6.33
C SER A 45 -5.33 1.29 5.23
N ALA A 46 -4.36 0.41 5.41
CA ALA A 46 -3.32 0.15 4.43
C ALA A 46 -3.30 -1.33 4.07
N THR A 47 -3.04 -1.63 2.80
CA THR A 47 -2.85 -2.99 2.31
C THR A 47 -1.64 -3.03 1.38
N GLY A 48 -0.81 -4.05 1.54
CA GLY A 48 0.26 -4.37 0.61
C GLY A 48 -0.16 -5.53 -0.28
N PHE A 49 0.30 -5.53 -1.53
CA PHE A 49 0.09 -6.65 -2.45
C PHE A 49 1.27 -6.80 -3.41
N ASN A 50 1.44 -8.01 -3.90
CA ASN A 50 2.41 -8.28 -4.94
C ASN A 50 1.80 -7.96 -6.30
N PRO A 51 2.50 -7.23 -7.17
CA PRO A 51 2.06 -6.91 -8.51
C PRO A 51 1.92 -8.20 -9.33
N GLY A 52 0.67 -8.64 -9.52
CA GLY A 52 0.35 -9.74 -10.43
C GLY A 52 0.00 -9.26 -11.84
N ARG A 53 -0.12 -7.93 -12.04
CA ARG A 53 -0.54 -7.24 -13.27
C ARG A 53 0.09 -5.85 -13.32
N ASP A 54 0.07 -5.22 -14.50
CA ASP A 54 0.60 -3.87 -14.72
C ASP A 54 -0.24 -2.74 -14.09
N LYS A 55 -1.41 -3.06 -13.52
CA LYS A 55 -2.37 -2.09 -12.98
C LYS A 55 -2.90 -2.51 -11.61
N ILE A 56 -3.11 -1.51 -10.76
CA ILE A 56 -3.81 -1.58 -9.48
C ILE A 56 -5.18 -0.95 -9.69
N VAL A 57 -6.24 -1.71 -9.43
CA VAL A 57 -7.62 -1.24 -9.58
C VAL A 57 -8.29 -1.26 -8.22
N LEU A 58 -8.81 -0.12 -7.79
CA LEU A 58 -9.58 -0.01 -6.56
C LEU A 58 -10.92 0.67 -6.81
N ARG A 59 -11.91 0.36 -5.97
CA ARG A 59 -13.21 1.04 -5.95
C ARG A 59 -13.34 1.82 -4.66
N VAL A 60 -13.65 3.11 -4.75
CA VAL A 60 -13.76 4.01 -3.59
C VAL A 60 -14.85 5.04 -3.82
N VAL A 61 -15.78 5.15 -2.87
CA VAL A 61 -16.97 6.03 -2.93
C VAL A 61 -17.66 6.02 -4.31
N GLY A 62 -17.93 4.81 -4.80
CA GLY A 62 -18.59 4.61 -6.10
C GLY A 62 -17.69 4.77 -7.34
N LYS A 63 -16.51 5.38 -7.21
CA LYS A 63 -15.54 5.58 -8.31
C LYS A 63 -14.61 4.39 -8.46
N THR A 64 -14.19 4.11 -9.68
CA THR A 64 -13.14 3.12 -9.97
C THR A 64 -11.86 3.85 -10.32
N CYS A 65 -10.81 3.66 -9.52
CA CYS A 65 -9.49 4.21 -9.79
C CYS A 65 -8.59 3.12 -10.36
N THR A 66 -7.86 3.47 -11.42
CA THR A 66 -6.87 2.57 -12.04
C THR A 66 -5.50 3.23 -12.01
N PHE A 67 -4.59 2.69 -11.19
CA PHE A 67 -3.22 3.15 -11.08
C PHE A 67 -2.25 2.18 -11.74
N ASN A 68 -1.08 2.66 -12.12
CA ASN A 68 0.01 1.80 -12.56
C ASN A 68 0.50 0.95 -11.38
N SER A 69 0.83 -0.30 -11.64
CA SER A 69 1.56 -1.14 -10.71
C SER A 69 3.06 -1.04 -11.00
N SER A 70 3.90 -1.46 -10.06
CA SER A 70 5.35 -1.57 -10.30
C SER A 70 5.71 -2.63 -11.36
N GLY A 71 4.75 -3.48 -11.77
CA GLY A 71 4.83 -4.35 -12.96
C GLY A 71 5.72 -5.58 -12.80
N ASN A 72 6.92 -5.45 -12.21
CA ASN A 72 7.78 -6.56 -11.79
C ASN A 72 8.76 -6.09 -10.71
N PRO A 73 8.51 -6.41 -9.42
CA PRO A 73 9.25 -5.86 -8.32
C PRO A 73 10.58 -6.58 -8.08
N TRP A 74 10.82 -7.68 -8.79
CA TRP A 74 12.00 -8.53 -8.65
C TRP A 74 12.96 -8.47 -9.84
N GLY A 75 12.62 -7.77 -10.93
CA GLY A 75 13.32 -7.90 -12.23
C GLY A 75 14.23 -6.74 -12.67
N ALA A 76 14.14 -5.55 -12.09
CA ALA A 76 14.89 -4.40 -12.60
C ALA A 76 15.17 -3.33 -11.54
N GLY A 77 16.13 -3.58 -10.64
CA GLY A 77 16.88 -2.53 -9.90
C GLY A 77 16.14 -1.49 -9.07
N ALA A 78 14.80 -1.49 -9.01
CA ALA A 78 13.96 -0.44 -8.45
C ALA A 78 13.01 -1.04 -7.40
N GLY A 79 13.57 -1.67 -6.37
CA GLY A 79 12.85 -2.37 -5.28
C GLY A 79 11.90 -1.52 -4.42
N ALA A 80 11.36 -0.42 -4.94
CA ALA A 80 10.31 0.38 -4.33
C ALA A 80 9.05 0.23 -5.20
N GLY A 81 8.18 -0.73 -4.88
CA GLY A 81 6.91 -0.80 -5.59
C GLY A 81 5.99 0.36 -5.22
N CYS A 82 4.86 0.45 -5.89
CA CYS A 82 4.03 1.65 -5.87
C CYS A 82 3.31 1.80 -4.53
N ASN A 83 3.78 2.76 -3.72
CA ASN A 83 3.23 3.08 -2.41
C ASN A 83 2.24 4.24 -2.53
N TYR A 84 0.98 3.91 -2.80
CA TYR A 84 -0.07 4.89 -2.99
C TYR A 84 -0.72 5.31 -1.68
N SER A 85 -1.12 6.57 -1.58
CA SER A 85 -2.03 7.04 -0.54
C SER A 85 -3.14 7.92 -1.12
N LEU A 86 -4.33 7.88 -0.52
CA LEU A 86 -5.46 8.72 -0.91
C LEU A 86 -6.34 9.03 0.31
N THR A 87 -6.76 10.28 0.46
CA THR A 87 -7.82 10.68 1.38
C THR A 87 -9.16 10.69 0.67
N VAL A 88 -10.18 10.22 1.38
CA VAL A 88 -11.52 9.99 0.87
C VAL A 88 -12.51 10.57 1.86
N ASN A 89 -13.23 11.62 1.47
CA ASN A 89 -14.38 12.07 2.24
C ASN A 89 -15.58 11.20 1.89
N GLN A 90 -16.02 10.36 2.84
CA GLN A 90 -17.13 9.44 2.63
C GLN A 90 -18.48 10.16 2.51
N SER A 91 -18.60 11.35 3.08
CA SER A 91 -19.82 12.15 3.07
C SER A 91 -20.01 12.89 1.73
N SER A 92 -18.94 13.47 1.18
CA SER A 92 -18.99 14.22 -0.09
C SER A 92 -18.58 13.41 -1.32
N GLY A 93 -17.87 12.30 -1.12
CA GLY A 93 -17.22 11.55 -2.21
C GLY A 93 -16.01 12.23 -2.82
N GLU A 94 -15.51 13.28 -2.19
CA GLU A 94 -14.29 13.97 -2.59
C GLU A 94 -13.06 13.09 -2.33
N LEU A 95 -12.14 13.10 -3.30
CA LEU A 95 -10.84 12.46 -3.21
C LEU A 95 -9.77 13.54 -3.11
N SER A 96 -8.83 13.39 -2.18
CA SER A 96 -7.78 14.39 -1.92
C SER A 96 -6.48 13.74 -1.41
N ASN A 97 -5.43 14.55 -1.24
CA ASN A 97 -4.12 14.14 -0.75
C ASN A 97 -3.54 12.88 -1.45
N PRO A 98 -3.48 12.86 -2.78
CA PRO A 98 -2.88 11.74 -3.48
C PRO A 98 -1.39 11.67 -3.15
N GLY A 99 -0.89 10.47 -2.88
CA GLY A 99 0.52 10.18 -2.67
C GLY A 99 0.98 9.03 -3.53
N SER A 100 2.19 9.15 -4.08
CA SER A 100 2.83 8.16 -4.93
C SER A 100 4.34 8.33 -4.81
N ASN A 101 5.08 7.22 -4.93
CA ASN A 101 6.54 7.25 -4.97
C ASN A 101 7.10 7.51 -6.39
N ALA A 102 6.24 7.72 -7.40
CA ALA A 102 6.55 8.24 -8.74
C ALA A 102 7.60 7.48 -9.60
N ASN A 103 7.98 6.25 -9.25
CA ASN A 103 8.98 5.46 -9.98
C ASN A 103 8.35 4.49 -10.99
N GLY A 104 7.74 5.01 -12.06
CA GLY A 104 6.93 4.22 -13.02
C GLY A 104 5.49 3.99 -12.57
N CYS A 105 5.18 4.38 -11.34
CA CYS A 105 3.84 4.46 -10.76
C CYS A 105 3.04 5.64 -11.34
N THR A 106 1.73 5.64 -11.17
CA THR A 106 0.88 6.79 -11.48
C THR A 106 1.33 7.99 -10.64
N PRO A 107 1.65 9.13 -11.27
CA PRO A 107 2.01 10.35 -10.54
C PRO A 107 0.87 10.83 -9.63
N ALA A 108 1.20 11.39 -8.47
CA ALA A 108 0.22 11.81 -7.46
C ALA A 108 -0.80 12.82 -8.02
N ASP A 109 -0.34 13.79 -8.80
CA ASP A 109 -1.16 14.81 -9.48
C ASP A 109 -2.13 14.22 -10.51
N GLN A 110 -1.94 12.98 -10.94
CA GLN A 110 -2.81 12.28 -11.90
C GLN A 110 -3.75 11.25 -11.24
N MET A 111 -3.53 10.90 -9.98
CA MET A 111 -4.29 9.82 -9.31
C MET A 111 -5.79 10.12 -9.23
N ILE A 112 -6.19 11.32 -8.84
CA ILE A 112 -7.62 11.67 -8.72
C ILE A 112 -8.31 11.63 -10.08
N ALA A 113 -7.63 12.12 -11.14
CA ALA A 113 -8.15 12.08 -12.51
C ALA A 113 -8.27 10.65 -13.06
N ALA A 114 -7.50 9.70 -12.50
CA ALA A 114 -7.58 8.28 -12.82
C ALA A 114 -8.77 7.56 -12.14
N CYS A 115 -9.54 8.26 -11.30
CA CYS A 115 -10.76 7.77 -10.67
C CYS A 115 -12.00 8.22 -11.46
N ARG A 116 -12.71 7.27 -12.09
CA ARG A 116 -13.93 7.52 -12.87
C ARG A 116 -15.18 7.07 -12.13
#